data_AF-A0A7Y4ER19-F1
#
_entry.id   AF-A0A7Y4ER19-F1
#
_cell.length_a   1.000
_cell.length_b   1.000
_cell.length_c   1.000
_cell.angle_alpha   90.00
_cell.angle_beta   90.00
_cell.angle_gamma   90.00
#
_symmetry.space_group_name_H-M   'P 1'
#
loop_
_entity.id
_entity.type
_entity.pdbx_description
1 polymer ?
#
loop_
_entity_poly.entity_id
_entity_poly.type
_entity_poly.pdbx_seq_one_letter_code
_entity_poly.pdbx_strand_id
1 'polypeptide(L)'
;MKYITTVTLACLAISGCNSNNPKKNTPTTTPTASNTELADSVDERMIHDIKKSMVYLDENKVWKGFDYKSKPHYMVRVDSNGNPETAFIINPQSKVSGAQKLGSNESLGLNVYKYEAQMHTANDKIGSVGYYFDYVIDGNKYYTQTYSVKDTIVSNSLFSFSKLTAHEIFHSYQVGSFKKLDWCQQYMDSDFNSKYPFEEEILVRQIAQLDLFEGLPHKVTKAEATEKLKRYIALKFDEMRVDITPEKMAKNMGLCQERGEGTAQYIETMISKYAYKNNEASFVYGINAHSDDFDNKSMQMFFKWGIFYSTGASATWLLSELGYDITQLESTTPYHAAKTLLKMSDDDIQAKLLDIEATMNMDRARKSAKRLANM
;
A
#
# COMPACT_ATOMS: atom_id res chain seq x y z
N MET A 1 39.34 -1.26 -4.31
CA MET A 1 40.35 -0.44 -5.02
C MET A 1 39.83 0.98 -5.06
N LYS A 2 40.47 1.88 -4.32
CA LYS A 2 40.11 3.31 -4.23
C LYS A 2 40.75 4.03 -5.41
N TYR A 3 39.98 4.84 -6.14
CA TYR A 3 40.55 5.91 -6.95
C TYR A 3 40.07 7.24 -6.41
N ILE A 4 41.02 7.94 -5.80
CA ILE A 4 40.99 9.36 -5.47
C ILE A 4 41.60 10.05 -6.69
N THR A 5 40.90 11.03 -7.25
CA THR A 5 41.53 12.02 -8.13
C THR A 5 41.05 13.41 -7.74
N THR A 6 41.96 14.13 -7.09
CA THR A 6 41.90 15.55 -6.78
C THR A 6 42.14 16.36 -8.05
N VAL A 7 41.30 17.36 -8.37
CA VAL A 7 41.69 18.47 -9.25
C VAL A 7 41.11 19.80 -8.72
N THR A 8 42.02 20.52 -8.07
CA THR A 8 42.36 21.95 -8.20
C THR A 8 41.25 23.00 -8.37
N LEU A 9 41.14 23.79 -7.30
CA LEU A 9 40.56 25.12 -7.18
C LEU A 9 41.21 26.13 -8.17
N ALA A 10 40.40 26.89 -8.90
CA ALA A 10 40.85 28.09 -9.60
C ALA A 10 40.04 29.30 -9.11
N CYS A 11 40.69 30.12 -8.27
CA CYS A 11 40.25 31.47 -7.94
C CYS A 11 40.53 32.40 -9.12
N LEU A 12 39.52 33.10 -9.60
CA LEU A 12 39.69 34.36 -10.33
C LEU A 12 38.80 35.42 -9.69
N ALA A 13 39.46 36.30 -8.94
CA ALA A 13 38.90 37.57 -8.50
C ALA A 13 38.96 38.56 -9.67
N ILE A 14 37.83 39.24 -9.92
CA ILE A 14 37.81 40.50 -10.65
C ILE A 14 37.03 41.49 -9.79
N SER A 15 37.77 42.36 -9.11
CA SER A 15 37.33 43.70 -8.68
C SER A 15 37.05 44.53 -9.95
N GLY A 16 36.10 45.45 -10.06
CA GLY A 16 35.04 46.00 -9.24
C GLY A 16 34.44 47.16 -10.05
N CYS A 17 33.23 47.61 -9.75
CA CYS A 17 32.84 48.99 -9.99
C CYS A 17 31.63 49.35 -9.13
N ASN A 18 31.88 50.31 -8.25
CA ASN A 18 30.96 50.88 -7.28
C ASN A 18 30.18 51.99 -7.99
N SER A 19 28.86 51.85 -8.12
CA SER A 19 28.00 52.99 -8.45
C SER A 19 26.77 52.96 -7.54
N ASN A 20 26.81 53.85 -6.55
CA ASN A 20 25.68 54.21 -5.69
C ASN A 20 24.52 54.72 -6.56
N ASN A 21 23.44 53.96 -6.64
CA ASN A 21 22.12 54.45 -7.03
C ASN A 21 21.11 53.96 -5.99
N PRO A 22 20.28 54.85 -5.41
CA PRO A 22 19.28 54.44 -4.43
C PRO A 22 18.23 53.57 -5.15
N LYS A 23 18.20 52.28 -4.81
CA LYS A 23 17.17 51.36 -5.31
C LYS A 23 15.81 51.81 -4.76
N LYS A 24 14.95 52.30 -5.67
CA LYS A 24 13.50 52.32 -5.47
C LYS A 24 13.07 50.93 -4.99
N ASN A 25 12.41 50.87 -3.84
CA ASN A 25 11.67 49.69 -3.41
C ASN A 25 10.53 49.47 -4.40
N THR A 26 10.78 48.67 -5.43
CA THR A 26 9.72 48.05 -6.22
C THR A 26 9.05 47.02 -5.30
N PRO A 27 7.72 47.03 -5.13
CA PRO A 27 7.04 45.95 -4.44
C PRO A 27 7.41 44.66 -5.15
N THR A 28 7.97 43.70 -4.42
CA THR A 28 8.10 42.32 -4.90
C THR A 28 6.69 41.81 -5.13
N THR A 29 6.18 41.95 -6.35
CA THR A 29 5.03 41.18 -6.81
C THR A 29 5.46 39.72 -6.77
N THR A 30 5.05 39.01 -5.74
CA THR A 30 5.01 37.55 -5.75
C THR A 30 4.38 37.15 -7.09
N PRO A 31 5.05 36.36 -7.95
CA PRO A 31 4.46 35.99 -9.23
C PRO A 31 3.16 35.26 -8.91
N THR A 32 2.03 35.87 -9.24
CA THR A 32 0.74 35.21 -9.22
C THR A 32 0.89 34.03 -10.18
N ALA A 33 0.84 32.82 -9.65
CA ALA A 33 0.88 31.62 -10.48
C ALA A 33 -0.19 31.77 -11.57
N SER A 34 0.22 31.68 -12.83
CA SER A 34 -0.70 31.86 -13.95
C SER A 34 -1.70 30.71 -13.99
N ASN A 35 -2.96 31.02 -14.26
CA ASN A 35 -3.96 30.00 -14.56
C ASN A 35 -3.70 29.37 -15.93
N THR A 36 -4.12 28.11 -16.11
CA THR A 36 -4.04 27.35 -17.37
C THR A 36 -5.26 26.44 -17.50
N GLU A 37 -5.41 25.78 -18.66
CA GLU A 37 -6.51 24.85 -18.98
C GLU A 37 -5.93 23.55 -19.56
N LEU A 38 -4.98 22.93 -18.84
CA LEU A 38 -4.27 21.73 -19.30
C LEU A 38 -4.92 20.43 -18.79
N ALA A 39 -5.67 20.51 -17.68
CA ALA A 39 -6.39 19.42 -17.04
C ALA A 39 -7.90 19.65 -17.13
N ASP A 40 -8.67 18.57 -17.28
CA ASP A 40 -10.13 18.61 -17.12
C ASP A 40 -10.58 18.05 -15.77
N SER A 41 -11.90 18.00 -15.55
CA SER A 41 -12.49 17.57 -14.27
C SER A 41 -12.09 16.14 -13.81
N VAL A 42 -11.71 15.27 -14.74
CA VAL A 42 -11.25 13.90 -14.45
C VAL A 42 -9.83 13.94 -13.90
N ASP A 43 -8.98 14.74 -14.53
CA ASP A 43 -7.58 14.94 -14.13
C ASP A 43 -7.48 15.69 -12.81
N GLU A 44 -8.27 16.75 -12.64
CA GLU A 44 -8.35 17.52 -11.40
C GLU A 44 -8.78 16.63 -10.23
N ARG A 45 -9.70 15.69 -10.47
CA ARG A 45 -10.11 14.72 -9.46
C ARG A 45 -8.99 13.74 -9.12
N MET A 46 -8.28 13.25 -10.13
CA MET A 46 -7.12 12.40 -9.92
C MET A 46 -6.06 13.10 -9.04
N ILE A 47 -5.71 14.35 -9.38
CA ILE A 47 -4.76 15.19 -8.65
C ILE A 47 -5.25 15.43 -7.22
N HIS A 48 -6.54 15.72 -7.06
CA HIS A 48 -7.16 15.95 -5.76
C HIS A 48 -7.07 14.73 -4.83
N ASP A 49 -7.35 13.53 -5.35
CA ASP A 49 -7.35 12.32 -4.53
C ASP A 49 -5.92 11.93 -4.11
N ILE A 50 -4.93 12.06 -5.01
CA ILE A 50 -3.52 11.91 -4.66
C ILE A 50 -3.10 12.93 -3.59
N LYS A 51 -3.50 14.21 -3.75
CA LYS A 51 -3.22 15.25 -2.75
C LYS A 51 -3.83 14.90 -1.40
N LYS A 52 -5.08 14.43 -1.36
CA LYS A 52 -5.75 14.02 -0.12
C LYS A 52 -4.99 12.91 0.59
N SER A 53 -4.52 11.90 -0.14
CA SER A 53 -3.67 10.84 0.42
C SER A 53 -2.36 11.39 0.97
N MET A 54 -1.67 12.28 0.23
CA MET A 54 -0.44 12.94 0.70
C MET A 54 -0.64 13.69 2.01
N VAL A 55 -1.68 14.53 2.08
CA VAL A 55 -1.98 15.34 3.26
C VAL A 55 -2.32 14.44 4.45
N TYR A 56 -3.20 13.45 4.26
CA TYR A 56 -3.62 12.57 5.34
C TYR A 56 -2.45 11.77 5.92
N LEU A 57 -1.62 11.15 5.06
CA LEU A 57 -0.46 10.37 5.50
C LEU A 57 0.57 11.24 6.23
N ASP A 58 0.82 12.46 5.73
CA ASP A 58 1.79 13.37 6.34
C ASP A 58 1.32 13.92 7.68
N GLU A 59 0.05 14.35 7.80
CA GLU A 59 -0.50 14.93 9.03
C GLU A 59 -0.69 13.88 10.13
N ASN A 60 -1.16 12.68 9.77
CA ASN A 60 -1.52 11.65 10.74
C ASN A 60 -0.36 10.70 11.04
N LYS A 61 0.74 10.79 10.30
CA LYS A 61 1.93 9.93 10.44
C LYS A 61 1.56 8.45 10.53
N VAL A 62 0.63 8.03 9.66
CA VAL A 62 0.08 6.66 9.62
C VAL A 62 1.19 5.61 9.58
N TRP A 63 2.27 5.88 8.84
CA TRP A 63 3.55 5.18 8.98
C TRP A 63 4.68 6.19 9.11
N LYS A 64 5.36 6.20 10.25
CA LYS A 64 6.45 7.15 10.48
C LYS A 64 7.63 6.84 9.55
N GLY A 65 8.11 7.85 8.83
CA GLY A 65 9.21 7.71 7.86
C GLY A 65 8.75 7.45 6.43
N PHE A 66 7.47 7.12 6.21
CA PHE A 66 6.91 7.03 4.87
C PHE A 66 6.57 8.42 4.33
N ASP A 67 7.41 8.94 3.44
CA ASP A 67 7.16 10.21 2.74
C ASP A 67 6.53 9.95 1.37
N TYR A 68 5.20 9.86 1.34
CA TYR A 68 4.42 9.74 0.10
C TYR A 68 4.45 11.03 -0.73
N LYS A 69 4.59 12.20 -0.08
CA LYS A 69 4.52 13.51 -0.73
C LYS A 69 5.71 13.79 -1.63
N SER A 70 6.89 13.25 -1.35
CA SER A 70 8.06 13.40 -2.24
C SER A 70 8.11 12.42 -3.40
N LYS A 71 7.15 11.48 -3.51
CA LYS A 71 7.21 10.43 -4.52
C LYS A 71 6.78 10.97 -5.89
N PRO A 72 7.59 10.75 -6.94
CA PRO A 72 7.26 11.17 -8.30
C PRO A 72 6.27 10.18 -8.93
N HIS A 73 5.20 10.71 -9.54
CA HIS A 73 4.19 9.89 -10.23
C HIS A 73 4.12 10.28 -11.71
N TYR A 74 3.86 9.30 -12.58
CA TYR A 74 3.46 9.51 -13.96
C TYR A 74 2.10 8.85 -14.22
N MET A 75 1.05 9.67 -14.25
CA MET A 75 -0.33 9.21 -14.34
C MET A 75 -0.79 9.29 -15.80
N VAL A 76 -1.22 8.17 -16.37
CA VAL A 76 -1.69 8.08 -17.77
C VAL A 76 -3.20 7.93 -17.79
N ARG A 77 -3.91 8.90 -18.38
CA ARG A 77 -5.36 8.77 -18.58
C ARG A 77 -5.64 7.87 -19.77
N VAL A 78 -6.56 6.94 -19.62
CA VAL A 78 -7.02 6.06 -20.70
C VAL A 78 -8.51 6.19 -20.98
N ASP A 79 -8.88 6.01 -22.25
CA ASP A 79 -10.26 5.91 -22.72
C ASP A 79 -10.90 4.57 -22.30
N SER A 80 -12.16 4.33 -22.70
CA SER A 80 -12.87 3.08 -22.41
C SER A 80 -12.27 1.83 -23.08
N ASN A 81 -11.39 2.01 -24.06
CA ASN A 81 -10.70 0.95 -24.80
C ASN A 81 -9.25 0.75 -24.31
N GLY A 82 -8.80 1.52 -23.31
CA GLY A 82 -7.43 1.49 -22.82
C GLY A 82 -6.43 2.31 -23.63
N ASN A 83 -6.90 3.17 -24.54
CA ASN A 83 -6.02 4.06 -25.31
C ASN A 83 -5.64 5.29 -24.47
N PRO A 84 -4.36 5.69 -24.43
CA PRO A 84 -3.94 6.90 -23.73
C PRO A 84 -4.52 8.18 -24.35
N GLU A 85 -5.08 9.05 -23.51
CA GLU A 85 -5.64 10.35 -23.93
C GLU A 85 -4.76 11.54 -23.52
N THR A 86 -4.18 11.48 -22.31
CA THR A 86 -3.32 12.52 -21.74
C THR A 86 -2.46 11.90 -20.63
N ALA A 87 -1.43 12.61 -20.17
CA ALA A 87 -0.66 12.15 -19.01
C ALA A 87 -0.04 13.31 -18.22
N PHE A 88 0.14 13.06 -16.91
CA PHE A 88 0.59 14.06 -15.96
C PHE A 88 1.73 13.52 -15.09
N ILE A 89 2.74 14.36 -14.88
CA ILE A 89 3.80 14.14 -13.90
C ILE A 89 3.46 14.90 -12.63
N ILE A 90 3.43 14.21 -11.49
CA ILE A 90 3.22 14.79 -10.16
C ILE A 90 4.52 14.69 -9.38
N ASN A 91 4.95 15.80 -8.77
CA ASN A 91 6.20 15.92 -7.99
C ASN A 91 7.45 15.45 -8.78
N PRO A 92 7.72 16.04 -9.96
CA PRO A 92 8.91 15.68 -10.73
C PRO A 92 10.19 15.92 -9.95
N GLN A 93 11.17 15.03 -10.14
CA GLN A 93 12.49 15.11 -9.48
C GLN A 93 13.45 16.08 -10.19
N SER A 94 13.19 16.38 -11.46
CA SER A 94 13.94 17.34 -12.26
C SER A 94 13.02 18.08 -13.23
N LYS A 95 13.53 19.12 -13.89
CA LYS A 95 12.83 19.71 -15.04
C LYS A 95 12.71 18.63 -16.12
N VAL A 96 11.51 18.42 -16.64
CA VAL A 96 11.24 17.47 -17.73
C VAL A 96 11.06 18.25 -19.03
N SER A 97 11.83 17.89 -20.05
CA SER A 97 11.77 18.58 -21.34
C SER A 97 10.42 18.35 -22.03
N GLY A 98 9.81 19.41 -22.57
CA GLY A 98 8.50 19.33 -23.22
C GLY A 98 7.29 19.22 -22.28
N ALA A 99 7.51 19.18 -20.96
CA ALA A 99 6.43 19.17 -19.99
C ALA A 99 5.88 20.59 -19.73
N GLN A 100 4.55 20.73 -19.67
CA GLN A 100 3.86 22.00 -19.45
C GLN A 100 3.34 22.07 -18.01
N LYS A 101 3.76 23.07 -17.24
CA LYS A 101 3.34 23.20 -15.83
C LYS A 101 1.87 23.56 -15.74
N LEU A 102 1.14 22.87 -14.87
CA LEU A 102 -0.24 23.21 -14.53
C LEU A 102 -0.29 24.50 -13.68
N GLY A 103 -1.32 25.28 -13.92
CA GLY A 103 -1.63 26.54 -13.24
C GLY A 103 -2.20 26.30 -11.84
N SER A 104 -2.31 27.38 -11.05
CA SER A 104 -2.81 27.28 -9.67
C SER A 104 -4.27 26.85 -9.57
N ASN A 105 -5.08 27.08 -10.61
CA ASN A 105 -6.49 26.71 -10.65
C ASN A 105 -6.72 25.19 -10.73
N GLU A 106 -5.81 24.45 -11.37
CA GLU A 106 -5.97 23.01 -11.66
C GLU A 106 -4.97 22.12 -10.89
N SER A 107 -3.79 22.65 -10.51
CA SER A 107 -2.76 21.86 -9.80
C SER A 107 -3.07 21.60 -8.32
N LEU A 108 -4.05 22.30 -7.75
CA LEU A 108 -4.39 22.26 -6.32
C LEU A 108 -3.18 22.49 -5.40
N GLY A 109 -2.18 23.26 -5.85
CA GLY A 109 -0.94 23.53 -5.10
C GLY A 109 0.08 22.41 -5.11
N LEU A 110 -0.13 21.33 -5.88
CA LEU A 110 0.89 20.33 -6.18
C LEU A 110 1.81 20.80 -7.32
N ASN A 111 3.01 20.23 -7.42
CA ASN A 111 3.90 20.48 -8.55
C ASN A 111 3.58 19.50 -9.68
N VAL A 112 2.65 19.89 -10.57
CA VAL A 112 2.12 19.02 -11.62
C VAL A 112 2.46 19.57 -13.00
N TYR A 113 2.80 18.67 -13.94
CA TYR A 113 3.06 19.01 -15.33
C TYR A 113 2.30 18.05 -16.25
N LYS A 114 1.70 18.58 -17.31
CA LYS A 114 1.21 17.78 -18.43
C LYS A 114 2.40 17.32 -19.27
N TYR A 115 2.48 16.02 -19.54
CA TYR A 115 3.57 15.40 -20.30
C TYR A 115 3.09 14.16 -21.07
N GLU A 116 2.75 14.35 -22.34
CA GLU A 116 2.17 13.30 -23.20
C GLU A 116 3.20 12.55 -24.04
N ALA A 117 4.45 13.04 -24.12
CA ALA A 117 5.45 12.53 -25.07
C ALA A 117 5.77 11.03 -24.90
N GLN A 118 5.54 10.46 -23.72
CA GLN A 118 5.80 9.05 -23.42
C GLN A 118 4.55 8.28 -22.97
N MET A 119 3.34 8.83 -23.13
CA MET A 119 2.14 8.21 -22.56
C MET A 119 1.81 6.85 -23.19
N HIS A 120 2.05 6.68 -24.50
CA HIS A 120 1.84 5.41 -25.20
C HIS A 120 2.82 4.34 -24.74
N THR A 121 4.11 4.64 -24.71
CA THR A 121 5.14 3.70 -24.25
C THR A 121 5.00 3.38 -22.77
N ALA A 122 4.53 4.33 -21.95
CA ALA A 122 4.18 4.07 -20.56
C ALA A 122 2.99 3.13 -20.43
N ASN A 123 1.91 3.36 -21.18
CA ASN A 123 0.74 2.49 -21.20
C ASN A 123 1.09 1.05 -21.62
N ASP A 124 1.96 0.89 -22.61
CA ASP A 124 2.47 -0.43 -23.02
C ASP A 124 3.24 -1.14 -21.90
N LYS A 125 3.98 -0.39 -21.07
CA LYS A 125 4.72 -0.94 -19.92
C LYS A 125 3.81 -1.26 -18.74
N ILE A 126 2.78 -0.46 -18.52
CA ILE A 126 1.75 -0.69 -17.51
C ILE A 126 0.97 -1.98 -17.83
N GLY A 127 0.57 -2.15 -19.09
CA GLY A 127 -0.15 -3.33 -19.57
C GLY A 127 -1.41 -3.62 -18.76
N SER A 128 -1.76 -4.90 -18.62
CA SER A 128 -2.97 -5.34 -17.91
C SER A 128 -2.88 -5.26 -16.38
N VAL A 129 -1.70 -4.97 -15.83
CA VAL A 129 -1.48 -4.87 -14.37
C VAL A 129 -1.97 -3.51 -13.84
N GLY A 130 -2.03 -2.49 -14.69
CA GLY A 130 -2.55 -1.17 -14.35
C GLY A 130 -1.54 -0.22 -13.71
N TYR A 131 -0.32 -0.69 -13.39
CA TYR A 131 0.78 0.14 -12.90
C TYR A 131 2.19 -0.36 -13.32
N TYR A 132 3.20 0.46 -13.08
CA TYR A 132 4.63 0.16 -13.27
C TYR A 132 5.49 0.98 -12.30
N PHE A 133 6.42 0.35 -11.57
CA PHE A 133 7.17 1.01 -10.49
C PHE A 133 8.27 1.98 -10.93
N ASP A 134 9.04 1.60 -11.96
CA ASP A 134 10.34 2.20 -12.26
C ASP A 134 10.37 2.79 -13.68
N TYR A 135 9.30 3.48 -14.09
CA TYR A 135 9.26 4.07 -15.43
C TYR A 135 10.24 5.24 -15.51
N VAL A 136 11.10 5.27 -16.53
CA VAL A 136 12.20 6.24 -16.60
C VAL A 136 11.86 7.42 -17.50
N ILE A 137 11.81 8.63 -16.94
CA ILE A 137 11.68 9.90 -17.68
C ILE A 137 12.86 10.80 -17.31
N ASP A 138 13.63 11.25 -18.30
CA ASP A 138 14.83 12.08 -18.13
C ASP A 138 15.80 11.53 -17.06
N GLY A 139 15.97 10.21 -17.03
CA GLY A 139 16.86 9.50 -16.10
C GLY A 139 16.32 9.31 -14.68
N ASN A 140 15.13 9.81 -14.37
CA ASN A 140 14.47 9.64 -13.07
C ASN A 140 13.39 8.57 -13.13
N LYS A 141 13.22 7.82 -12.05
CA LYS A 141 12.20 6.77 -11.93
C LYS A 141 10.89 7.34 -11.40
N TYR A 142 9.79 6.96 -12.03
CA TYR A 142 8.43 7.35 -11.67
C TYR A 142 7.59 6.10 -11.42
N TYR A 143 6.80 6.15 -10.35
CA TYR A 143 5.65 5.26 -10.24
C TYR A 143 4.63 5.67 -11.29
N THR A 144 4.19 4.73 -12.11
CA THR A 144 3.31 5.00 -13.24
C THR A 144 2.04 4.17 -13.12
N GLN A 145 0.89 4.77 -13.35
CA GLN A 145 -0.40 4.08 -13.26
C GLN A 145 -1.40 4.65 -14.25
N THR A 146 -2.28 3.81 -14.76
CA THR A 146 -3.43 4.26 -15.55
C THR A 146 -4.58 4.76 -14.66
N TYR A 147 -5.35 5.73 -15.15
CA TYR A 147 -6.63 6.11 -14.58
C TYR A 147 -7.64 6.42 -15.68
N SER A 148 -8.93 6.27 -15.39
CA SER A 148 -10.02 6.58 -16.33
C SER A 148 -11.16 7.34 -15.67
N VAL A 149 -12.12 7.80 -16.48
CA VAL A 149 -13.37 8.41 -15.97
C VAL A 149 -14.11 7.47 -15.01
N LYS A 150 -14.10 6.16 -15.29
CA LYS A 150 -14.76 5.17 -14.42
C LYS A 150 -14.06 5.03 -13.07
N ASP A 151 -12.74 5.18 -13.04
CA ASP A 151 -11.93 5.02 -11.83
C ASP A 151 -11.96 6.25 -10.92
N THR A 152 -12.24 7.41 -11.51
CA THR A 152 -12.31 8.69 -10.79
C THR A 152 -13.70 8.96 -10.21
N ILE A 153 -14.75 8.20 -10.57
CA ILE A 153 -16.01 8.24 -9.82
C ILE A 153 -15.74 7.56 -8.47
N VAL A 154 -15.77 8.35 -7.37
CA VAL A 154 -15.65 7.86 -5.99
C VAL A 154 -16.69 6.77 -5.79
N SER A 155 -16.25 5.53 -5.91
CA SER A 155 -17.02 4.35 -5.62
C SER A 155 -16.30 3.58 -4.52
N ASN A 156 -17.05 2.79 -3.76
CA ASN A 156 -16.49 1.94 -2.71
C ASN A 156 -15.61 0.80 -3.26
N SER A 157 -15.28 0.80 -4.56
CA SER A 157 -14.41 -0.20 -5.18
C SER A 157 -13.04 -0.26 -4.50
N LEU A 158 -12.55 -1.47 -4.23
CA LEU A 158 -11.17 -1.72 -3.82
C LEU A 158 -10.17 -1.19 -4.85
N PHE A 159 -10.56 -1.19 -6.12
CA PHE A 159 -9.69 -0.81 -7.24
C PHE A 159 -9.81 0.67 -7.60
N SER A 160 -10.32 1.53 -6.71
CA SER A 160 -10.25 2.97 -6.94
C SER A 160 -8.77 3.35 -7.11
N PHE A 161 -8.44 4.00 -8.22
CA PHE A 161 -7.06 4.21 -8.65
C PHE A 161 -6.18 4.76 -7.50
N SER A 162 -6.73 5.65 -6.66
CA SER A 162 -6.01 6.34 -5.59
C SER A 162 -5.62 5.46 -4.40
N LYS A 163 -6.38 4.39 -4.12
CA LYS A 163 -6.00 3.38 -3.11
C LYS A 163 -4.81 2.58 -3.59
N LEU A 164 -4.91 2.05 -4.82
CA LEU A 164 -3.83 1.30 -5.47
C LEU A 164 -2.55 2.13 -5.55
N THR A 165 -2.63 3.41 -5.93
CA THR A 165 -1.47 4.30 -5.96
C THR A 165 -0.77 4.37 -4.59
N ALA A 166 -1.53 4.50 -3.49
CA ALA A 166 -0.95 4.54 -2.15
C ALA A 166 -0.35 3.19 -1.72
N HIS A 167 -1.02 2.08 -2.04
CA HIS A 167 -0.57 0.72 -1.79
C HIS A 167 0.77 0.45 -2.47
N GLU A 168 0.85 0.68 -3.78
CA GLU A 168 2.06 0.39 -4.57
C GLU A 168 3.21 1.33 -4.21
N ILE A 169 2.96 2.62 -3.98
CA ILE A 169 4.02 3.52 -3.53
C ILE A 169 4.54 3.14 -2.13
N PHE A 170 3.71 2.53 -1.29
CA PHE A 170 4.18 1.99 -0.03
C PHE A 170 5.11 0.78 -0.25
N HIS A 171 4.86 -0.10 -1.23
CA HIS A 171 5.84 -1.13 -1.61
C HIS A 171 7.19 -0.54 -2.03
N SER A 172 7.19 0.59 -2.74
CA SER A 172 8.45 1.29 -3.06
C SER A 172 9.21 1.77 -1.80
N TYR A 173 8.48 2.16 -0.75
CA TYR A 173 9.07 2.47 0.55
C TYR A 173 9.58 1.22 1.27
N GLN A 174 8.84 0.11 1.22
CA GLN A 174 9.26 -1.17 1.79
C GLN A 174 10.58 -1.64 1.18
N VAL A 175 10.73 -1.60 -0.15
CA VAL A 175 11.97 -2.01 -0.83
C VAL A 175 13.21 -1.31 -0.27
N GLY A 176 13.10 -0.02 0.10
CA GLY A 176 14.21 0.76 0.63
C GLY A 176 14.39 0.68 2.16
N SER A 177 13.33 0.36 2.91
CA SER A 177 13.30 0.54 4.38
C SER A 177 13.15 -0.76 5.15
N PHE A 178 12.50 -1.76 4.55
CA PHE A 178 12.23 -3.04 5.21
C PHE A 178 13.49 -3.91 5.16
N LYS A 179 13.91 -4.42 6.32
CA LYS A 179 15.02 -5.36 6.39
C LYS A 179 14.63 -6.67 5.74
N LYS A 180 15.60 -7.31 5.08
CA LYS A 180 15.48 -8.69 4.65
C LYS A 180 15.39 -9.59 5.88
N LEU A 181 14.44 -10.52 5.88
CA LEU A 181 14.31 -11.57 6.87
C LEU A 181 14.77 -12.87 6.20
N ASP A 182 15.82 -13.53 6.71
CA ASP A 182 16.47 -14.63 5.96
C ASP A 182 15.59 -15.86 5.76
N TRP A 183 14.63 -16.09 6.65
CA TRP A 183 13.64 -17.16 6.57
C TRP A 183 12.43 -16.80 5.70
N CYS A 184 12.33 -15.53 5.29
CA CYS A 184 11.18 -14.99 4.58
C CYS A 184 11.29 -15.27 3.09
N GLN A 185 10.25 -15.87 2.52
CA GLN A 185 10.20 -16.27 1.13
C GLN A 185 9.02 -15.57 0.45
N GLN A 186 9.33 -14.59 -0.40
CA GLN A 186 8.37 -14.02 -1.32
C GLN A 186 8.46 -14.79 -2.64
N TYR A 187 7.38 -15.47 -2.97
CA TYR A 187 7.25 -16.14 -4.26
C TYR A 187 6.33 -15.31 -5.13
N MET A 188 6.85 -14.84 -6.27
CA MET A 188 6.17 -13.88 -7.15
C MET A 188 5.55 -14.54 -8.38
N ASP A 189 5.65 -15.86 -8.52
CA ASP A 189 5.11 -16.59 -9.66
C ASP A 189 3.83 -17.37 -9.33
N SER A 190 3.04 -17.64 -10.38
CA SER A 190 1.77 -18.37 -10.30
C SER A 190 1.93 -19.78 -9.74
N ASP A 191 3.11 -20.38 -9.91
CA ASP A 191 3.36 -21.77 -9.55
C ASP A 191 3.47 -21.90 -8.03
N PHE A 192 4.09 -20.95 -7.34
CA PHE A 192 4.11 -20.95 -5.87
C PHE A 192 2.77 -20.54 -5.25
N ASN A 193 1.98 -19.69 -5.91
CA ASN A 193 0.59 -19.48 -5.51
C ASN A 193 -0.18 -20.80 -5.54
N SER A 194 0.07 -21.66 -6.53
CA SER A 194 -0.54 -22.99 -6.58
C SER A 194 -0.14 -23.89 -5.41
N LYS A 195 1.07 -23.69 -4.84
CA LYS A 195 1.63 -24.47 -3.73
C LYS A 195 1.16 -24.04 -2.34
N TYR A 196 0.66 -22.82 -2.15
CA TYR A 196 0.11 -22.45 -0.84
C TYR A 196 -1.06 -23.39 -0.51
N PRO A 197 -1.09 -24.02 0.68
CA PRO A 197 -2.04 -25.08 0.96
C PRO A 197 -3.48 -24.55 0.97
N PHE A 198 -4.35 -25.24 0.25
CA PHE A 198 -5.79 -25.00 0.23
C PHE A 198 -6.51 -26.26 0.71
N GLU A 199 -6.22 -26.64 1.95
CA GLU A 199 -6.71 -27.85 2.59
C GLU A 199 -7.58 -27.48 3.80
N GLU A 200 -8.54 -28.33 4.17
CA GLU A 200 -9.50 -28.06 5.25
C GLU A 200 -8.81 -27.55 6.54
N GLU A 201 -7.75 -28.23 6.98
CA GLU A 201 -7.02 -27.86 8.20
C GLU A 201 -6.46 -26.43 8.18
N ILE A 202 -5.96 -25.95 7.04
CA ILE A 202 -5.46 -24.58 6.90
C ILE A 202 -6.63 -23.60 6.78
N LEU A 203 -7.62 -23.94 5.95
CA LEU A 203 -8.79 -23.11 5.70
C LEU A 203 -9.56 -22.80 6.98
N VAL A 204 -9.68 -23.74 7.91
CA VAL A 204 -10.32 -23.50 9.22
C VAL A 204 -9.70 -22.30 9.93
N ARG A 205 -8.36 -22.25 10.02
CA ARG A 205 -7.65 -21.18 10.74
C ARG A 205 -7.72 -19.87 9.98
N GLN A 206 -7.64 -19.94 8.66
CA GLN A 206 -7.74 -18.77 7.79
C GLN A 206 -9.12 -18.11 7.88
N ILE A 207 -10.20 -18.90 7.80
CA ILE A 207 -11.59 -18.42 7.94
C ILE A 207 -11.83 -17.85 9.34
N ALA A 208 -11.36 -18.54 10.38
CA ALA A 208 -11.48 -18.05 11.75
C ALA A 208 -10.75 -16.70 11.96
N GLN A 209 -9.65 -16.45 11.25
CA GLN A 209 -8.97 -15.15 11.25
C GLN A 209 -9.79 -14.07 10.52
N LEU A 210 -10.46 -14.40 9.42
CA LEU A 210 -11.37 -13.46 8.76
C LEU A 210 -12.53 -13.07 9.69
N ASP A 211 -13.16 -14.04 10.35
CA ASP A 211 -14.24 -13.81 11.31
C ASP A 211 -13.77 -12.97 12.51
N LEU A 212 -12.55 -13.20 12.97
CA LEU A 212 -11.93 -12.45 14.06
C LEU A 212 -11.77 -10.96 13.72
N PHE A 213 -11.49 -10.67 12.44
CA PHE A 213 -11.17 -9.34 11.93
C PHE A 213 -12.32 -8.66 11.19
N GLU A 214 -13.46 -9.33 11.08
CA GLU A 214 -14.64 -8.81 10.40
C GLU A 214 -15.02 -7.41 10.92
N GLY A 215 -15.24 -6.48 9.98
CA GLY A 215 -15.64 -5.10 10.27
C GLY A 215 -14.55 -4.18 10.82
N LEU A 216 -13.30 -4.64 10.95
CA LEU A 216 -12.17 -3.74 11.24
C LEU A 216 -11.81 -2.93 9.98
N PRO A 217 -11.43 -1.64 10.08
CA PRO A 217 -11.25 -0.87 11.31
C PRO A 217 -12.56 -0.23 11.82
N HIS A 218 -12.86 -0.46 13.10
CA HIS A 218 -13.82 0.29 13.89
C HIS A 218 -13.24 0.54 15.28
N LYS A 219 -13.79 1.47 16.05
CA LYS A 219 -13.27 1.75 17.40
C LYS A 219 -13.38 0.52 18.29
N VAL A 220 -12.26 0.05 18.82
CA VAL A 220 -12.18 -1.04 19.81
C VAL A 220 -11.58 -0.55 21.12
N THR A 221 -11.89 -1.23 22.21
CA THR A 221 -11.19 -1.03 23.48
C THR A 221 -9.83 -1.72 23.47
N LYS A 222 -8.91 -1.30 24.36
CA LYS A 222 -7.62 -1.99 24.53
C LYS A 222 -7.78 -3.46 24.91
N ALA A 223 -8.83 -3.80 25.68
CA ALA A 223 -9.12 -5.18 26.07
C ALA A 223 -9.55 -6.01 24.86
N GLU A 224 -10.45 -5.48 24.02
CA GLU A 224 -10.88 -6.15 22.79
C GLU A 224 -9.72 -6.29 21.80
N ALA A 225 -8.91 -5.24 21.60
CA ALA A 225 -7.74 -5.30 20.74
C ALA A 225 -6.72 -6.35 21.21
N THR A 226 -6.47 -6.40 22.52
CA THR A 226 -5.59 -7.39 23.15
C THR A 226 -6.12 -8.81 22.92
N GLU A 227 -7.40 -9.05 23.20
CA GLU A 227 -8.00 -10.38 23.02
C GLU A 227 -7.99 -10.80 21.55
N LYS A 228 -8.29 -9.89 20.62
CA LYS A 228 -8.19 -10.18 19.18
C LYS A 228 -6.76 -10.54 18.78
N LEU A 229 -5.75 -9.82 19.23
CA LEU A 229 -4.35 -10.17 18.94
C LEU A 229 -3.92 -11.50 19.57
N LYS A 230 -4.36 -11.83 20.78
CA LYS A 230 -4.11 -13.15 21.39
C LYS A 230 -4.68 -14.28 20.51
N ARG A 231 -5.89 -14.11 20.01
CA ARG A 231 -6.53 -15.09 19.12
C ARG A 231 -5.83 -15.20 17.77
N TYR A 232 -5.43 -14.08 17.18
CA TYR A 232 -4.62 -14.05 15.96
C TYR A 232 -3.30 -14.83 16.14
N ILE A 233 -2.57 -14.60 17.24
CA ILE A 233 -1.34 -15.34 17.54
C ILE A 233 -1.61 -16.84 17.64
N ALA A 234 -2.66 -17.25 18.35
CA ALA A 234 -3.04 -18.66 18.50
C ALA A 234 -3.39 -19.32 17.16
N LEU A 235 -4.23 -18.67 16.36
CA LEU A 235 -4.63 -19.17 15.04
C LEU A 235 -3.45 -19.26 14.07
N LYS A 236 -2.56 -18.26 14.05
CA LYS A 236 -1.35 -18.29 13.21
C LYS A 236 -0.34 -19.32 13.66
N PHE A 237 -0.13 -19.45 14.97
CA PHE A 237 0.73 -20.51 15.51
C PHE A 237 0.25 -21.88 15.05
N ASP A 238 -1.07 -22.12 15.12
CA ASP A 238 -1.64 -23.39 14.72
C ASP A 238 -1.64 -23.61 13.20
N GLU A 239 -1.93 -22.57 12.40
CA GLU A 239 -1.82 -22.59 10.93
C GLU A 239 -0.41 -23.03 10.49
N MET A 240 0.63 -22.46 11.09
CA MET A 240 2.02 -22.85 10.82
C MET A 240 2.35 -24.28 11.27
N ARG A 241 1.69 -24.78 12.32
CA ARG A 241 1.92 -26.12 12.86
C ARG A 241 1.28 -27.19 11.97
N VAL A 242 0.08 -26.95 11.46
CA VAL A 242 -0.66 -27.89 10.60
C VAL A 242 -0.26 -27.80 9.13
N ASP A 243 0.55 -26.81 8.75
CA ASP A 243 1.12 -26.71 7.42
C ASP A 243 2.10 -27.86 7.13
N ILE A 244 1.63 -28.80 6.30
CA ILE A 244 2.36 -29.98 5.85
C ILE A 244 3.23 -29.73 4.60
N THR A 245 3.19 -28.53 4.00
CA THR A 245 4.03 -28.26 2.83
C THR A 245 5.52 -28.42 3.15
N PRO A 246 6.33 -28.95 2.23
CA PRO A 246 7.78 -29.06 2.43
C PRO A 246 8.44 -27.69 2.71
N GLU A 247 7.98 -26.65 2.02
CA GLU A 247 8.49 -25.29 2.12
C GLU A 247 8.01 -24.53 3.38
N LYS A 248 7.07 -25.09 4.16
CA LYS A 248 6.43 -24.41 5.31
C LYS A 248 5.85 -23.06 4.90
N MET A 249 5.03 -23.09 3.85
CA MET A 249 4.40 -21.94 3.23
C MET A 249 3.70 -20.99 4.22
N ALA A 250 2.93 -21.49 5.18
CA ALA A 250 2.24 -20.65 6.16
C ALA A 250 3.22 -19.80 7.00
N LYS A 251 4.38 -20.37 7.35
CA LYS A 251 5.42 -19.67 8.09
C LYS A 251 6.26 -18.77 7.18
N ASN A 252 6.83 -19.33 6.12
CA ASN A 252 7.88 -18.68 5.34
C ASN A 252 7.33 -17.72 4.29
N MET A 253 6.15 -18.01 3.74
CA MET A 253 5.46 -17.14 2.78
C MET A 253 4.33 -16.36 3.46
N GLY A 254 3.45 -17.03 4.21
CA GLY A 254 2.25 -16.41 4.79
C GLY A 254 2.56 -15.22 5.70
N LEU A 255 3.46 -15.40 6.67
CA LEU A 255 3.88 -14.28 7.55
C LEU A 255 4.58 -13.15 6.80
N CYS A 256 5.23 -13.46 5.68
CA CYS A 256 5.92 -12.50 4.84
C CYS A 256 4.97 -11.68 3.98
N GLN A 257 3.95 -12.33 3.43
CA GLN A 257 2.89 -11.66 2.70
C GLN A 257 2.04 -10.79 3.63
N GLU A 258 1.76 -11.22 4.87
CA GLU A 258 1.10 -10.34 5.85
C GLU A 258 1.91 -9.09 6.17
N ARG A 259 3.24 -9.22 6.18
CA ARG A 259 4.14 -8.07 6.35
C ARG A 259 4.17 -7.19 5.12
N GLY A 260 4.31 -7.76 3.92
CA GLY A 260 4.38 -7.00 2.66
C GLY A 260 3.04 -6.40 2.28
N GLU A 261 2.12 -7.23 1.82
CA GLU A 261 0.79 -6.84 1.34
C GLU A 261 -0.10 -6.32 2.47
N GLY A 262 -0.06 -6.94 3.64
CA GLY A 262 -0.91 -6.51 4.76
C GLY A 262 -0.58 -5.10 5.28
N THR A 263 0.70 -4.71 5.33
CA THR A 263 1.04 -3.33 5.74
C THR A 263 0.75 -2.30 4.65
N ALA A 264 0.83 -2.68 3.37
CA ALA A 264 0.39 -1.84 2.26
C ALA A 264 -1.15 -1.66 2.28
N GLN A 265 -1.91 -2.74 2.49
CA GLN A 265 -3.37 -2.73 2.69
C GLN A 265 -3.77 -1.87 3.90
N TYR A 266 -2.99 -1.90 4.99
CA TYR A 266 -3.20 -1.01 6.12
C TYR A 266 -3.17 0.46 5.69
N ILE A 267 -2.15 0.87 4.92
CA ILE A 267 -2.01 2.25 4.44
C ILE A 267 -3.21 2.67 3.58
N GLU A 268 -3.56 1.90 2.56
CA GLU A 268 -4.68 2.26 1.69
C GLU A 268 -6.04 2.25 2.40
N THR A 269 -6.24 1.34 3.37
CA THR A 269 -7.49 1.28 4.14
C THR A 269 -7.63 2.48 5.07
N MET A 270 -6.54 2.92 5.71
CA MET A 270 -6.56 4.12 6.56
C MET A 270 -6.86 5.39 5.75
N ILE A 271 -6.28 5.52 4.56
CA ILE A 271 -6.62 6.61 3.63
C ILE A 271 -8.10 6.54 3.24
N SER A 272 -8.58 5.36 2.83
CA SER A 272 -9.97 5.16 2.43
C SER A 272 -10.95 5.54 3.54
N LYS A 273 -10.72 5.04 4.76
CA LYS A 273 -11.58 5.27 5.91
C LYS A 273 -11.62 6.74 6.31
N TYR A 274 -10.47 7.39 6.39
CA TYR A 274 -10.36 8.69 7.06
C TYR A 274 -10.16 9.87 6.11
N ALA A 275 -9.33 9.74 5.07
CA ALA A 275 -9.13 10.81 4.08
C ALA A 275 -10.34 10.94 3.13
N TYR A 276 -10.88 9.79 2.69
CA TYR A 276 -12.04 9.75 1.81
C TYR A 276 -13.38 9.59 2.55
N LYS A 277 -13.35 9.40 3.87
CA LYS A 277 -14.55 9.24 4.72
C LYS A 277 -15.45 8.09 4.26
N ASN A 278 -14.84 7.01 3.74
CA ASN A 278 -15.57 5.83 3.33
C ASN A 278 -15.85 4.94 4.56
N ASN A 279 -17.07 5.03 5.09
CA ASN A 279 -17.47 4.26 6.27
C ASN A 279 -17.49 2.74 6.02
N GLU A 280 -17.60 2.29 4.78
CA GLU A 280 -17.57 0.88 4.39
C GLU A 280 -16.16 0.31 4.23
N ALA A 281 -15.11 1.15 4.38
CA ALA A 281 -13.73 0.67 4.31
C ALA A 281 -13.45 -0.31 5.46
N SER A 282 -12.99 -1.51 5.07
CA SER A 282 -12.70 -2.66 5.93
C SER A 282 -11.43 -3.36 5.46
N PHE A 283 -10.66 -3.94 6.38
CA PHE A 283 -9.51 -4.79 6.05
C PHE A 283 -9.94 -6.15 5.48
N VAL A 284 -11.06 -6.67 5.97
CA VAL A 284 -11.70 -7.87 5.41
C VAL A 284 -12.75 -7.39 4.40
N TYR A 285 -12.49 -7.57 3.11
CA TYR A 285 -13.39 -7.16 2.05
C TYR A 285 -13.43 -8.20 0.93
N GLY A 286 -14.57 -8.25 0.23
CA GLY A 286 -14.65 -8.86 -1.10
C GLY A 286 -14.75 -10.38 -1.09
N ILE A 287 -14.79 -10.99 0.09
CA ILE A 287 -15.08 -12.40 0.26
C ILE A 287 -15.92 -12.64 1.50
N ASN A 288 -16.87 -13.57 1.39
CA ASN A 288 -17.56 -14.15 2.51
C ASN A 288 -17.36 -15.66 2.46
N ALA A 289 -16.47 -16.17 3.31
CA ALA A 289 -16.16 -17.60 3.39
C ALA A 289 -17.36 -18.46 3.83
N HIS A 290 -18.46 -17.84 4.25
CA HIS A 290 -19.68 -18.52 4.66
C HIS A 290 -20.80 -18.47 3.62
N SER A 291 -20.59 -17.87 2.45
CA SER A 291 -21.54 -17.91 1.34
C SER A 291 -21.00 -18.70 0.15
N ASP A 292 -21.89 -18.93 -0.81
CA ASP A 292 -21.62 -19.63 -2.09
C ASP A 292 -21.58 -18.64 -3.26
N ASP A 293 -21.39 -17.34 -2.98
CA ASP A 293 -21.48 -16.27 -3.97
C ASP A 293 -20.24 -16.16 -4.88
N PHE A 294 -19.25 -17.03 -4.69
CA PHE A 294 -17.96 -16.97 -5.37
C PHE A 294 -17.62 -18.30 -6.03
N ASP A 295 -17.05 -18.23 -7.23
CA ASP A 295 -16.55 -19.40 -7.93
C ASP A 295 -15.28 -19.98 -7.27
N ASN A 296 -15.00 -21.26 -7.56
CA ASN A 296 -13.87 -21.98 -6.97
C ASN A 296 -12.52 -21.30 -7.24
N LYS A 297 -12.30 -20.76 -8.45
CA LYS A 297 -11.03 -20.11 -8.80
C LYS A 297 -10.81 -18.86 -7.97
N SER A 298 -11.84 -18.04 -7.80
CA SER A 298 -11.79 -16.83 -6.96
C SER A 298 -11.52 -17.17 -5.49
N MET A 299 -12.19 -18.20 -4.95
CA MET A 299 -11.97 -18.68 -3.57
C MET A 299 -10.55 -19.19 -3.36
N GLN A 300 -10.03 -20.03 -4.27
CA GLN A 300 -8.65 -20.51 -4.20
C GLN A 300 -7.65 -19.37 -4.27
N MET A 301 -7.83 -18.43 -5.20
CA MET A 301 -6.94 -17.28 -5.34
C MET A 301 -6.92 -16.43 -4.06
N PHE A 302 -8.07 -16.23 -3.43
CA PHE A 302 -8.13 -15.50 -2.18
C PHE A 302 -7.35 -16.21 -1.06
N PHE A 303 -7.64 -17.48 -0.76
CA PHE A 303 -7.00 -18.15 0.38
C PHE A 303 -5.53 -18.52 0.14
N LYS A 304 -5.09 -18.58 -1.12
CA LYS A 304 -3.68 -18.78 -1.48
C LYS A 304 -2.87 -17.47 -1.56
N TRP A 305 -3.52 -16.31 -1.69
CA TRP A 305 -2.84 -15.02 -1.85
C TRP A 305 -3.57 -13.84 -1.19
N GLY A 306 -4.83 -13.60 -1.55
CA GLY A 306 -5.60 -12.44 -1.09
C GLY A 306 -5.76 -12.32 0.42
N ILE A 307 -5.78 -13.43 1.15
CA ILE A 307 -6.01 -13.44 2.61
C ILE A 307 -4.98 -12.62 3.39
N PHE A 308 -3.73 -12.57 2.92
CA PHE A 308 -2.64 -11.90 3.64
C PHE A 308 -2.82 -10.38 3.73
N TYR A 309 -3.55 -9.78 2.78
CA TYR A 309 -3.95 -8.38 2.82
C TYR A 309 -4.82 -8.14 4.06
N SER A 310 -5.89 -8.94 4.20
CA SER A 310 -6.87 -8.81 5.28
C SER A 310 -6.28 -9.10 6.66
N THR A 311 -5.53 -10.19 6.80
CA THR A 311 -5.01 -10.61 8.12
C THR A 311 -3.83 -9.74 8.54
N GLY A 312 -2.91 -9.42 7.62
CA GLY A 312 -1.76 -8.57 7.91
C GLY A 312 -2.14 -7.11 8.23
N ALA A 313 -3.11 -6.53 7.50
CA ALA A 313 -3.59 -5.18 7.78
C ALA A 313 -4.31 -5.09 9.12
N SER A 314 -5.17 -6.06 9.40
CA SER A 314 -5.91 -6.15 10.67
C SER A 314 -4.98 -6.29 11.87
N ALA A 315 -3.98 -7.18 11.78
CA ALA A 315 -2.97 -7.34 12.83
C ALA A 315 -2.14 -6.06 13.03
N THR A 316 -1.73 -5.42 11.95
CA THR A 316 -1.00 -4.13 11.98
C THR A 316 -1.82 -3.03 12.66
N TRP A 317 -3.10 -2.93 12.32
CA TRP A 317 -4.00 -1.96 12.93
C TRP A 317 -4.21 -2.22 14.43
N LEU A 318 -4.44 -3.46 14.83
CA LEU A 318 -4.59 -3.81 16.25
C LEU A 318 -3.32 -3.51 17.06
N LEU A 319 -2.14 -3.75 16.48
CA LEU A 319 -0.86 -3.35 17.10
C LEU A 319 -0.83 -1.83 17.33
N SER A 320 -1.21 -1.04 16.31
CA SER A 320 -1.31 0.42 16.41
C SER A 320 -2.30 0.86 17.50
N GLU A 321 -3.49 0.24 17.60
CA GLU A 321 -4.49 0.56 18.63
C GLU A 321 -3.99 0.27 20.06
N LEU A 322 -3.06 -0.67 20.21
CA LEU A 322 -2.39 -0.95 21.49
C LEU A 322 -1.19 -0.03 21.77
N GLY A 323 -0.89 0.90 20.86
CA GLY A 323 0.24 1.83 20.98
C GLY A 323 1.60 1.20 20.65
N TYR A 324 1.61 0.08 19.93
CA TYR A 324 2.85 -0.47 19.37
C TYR A 324 3.36 0.45 18.25
N ASP A 325 4.66 0.70 18.24
CA ASP A 325 5.30 1.42 17.13
C ASP A 325 5.38 0.48 15.91
N ILE A 326 4.38 0.59 15.03
CA ILE A 326 4.24 -0.27 13.86
C ILE A 326 5.40 -0.14 12.86
N THR A 327 6.24 0.90 12.93
CA THR A 327 7.47 0.96 12.11
C THR A 327 8.45 -0.16 12.44
N GLN A 328 8.35 -0.77 13.63
CA GLN A 328 9.16 -1.95 13.96
C GLN A 328 8.88 -3.16 13.04
N LEU A 329 7.73 -3.19 12.34
CA LEU A 329 7.42 -4.18 11.30
C LEU A 329 8.38 -4.08 10.08
N GLU A 330 9.14 -2.99 9.95
CA GLU A 330 10.28 -2.92 9.03
C GLU A 330 11.33 -3.99 9.34
N SER A 331 11.37 -4.55 10.54
CA SER A 331 12.34 -5.58 10.95
C SER A 331 11.70 -6.89 11.44
N THR A 332 10.38 -7.03 11.37
CA THR A 332 9.67 -8.22 11.87
C THR A 332 8.31 -8.39 11.18
N THR A 333 7.55 -9.43 11.49
CA THR A 333 6.18 -9.61 10.97
C THR A 333 5.11 -9.27 12.01
N PRO A 334 3.86 -8.98 11.61
CA PRO A 334 2.77 -8.70 12.55
C PRO A 334 2.59 -9.78 13.63
N TYR A 335 2.70 -11.06 13.25
CA TYR A 335 2.69 -12.19 14.19
C TYR A 335 3.77 -12.08 15.27
N HIS A 336 5.04 -11.88 14.88
CA HIS A 336 6.15 -11.81 15.82
C HIS A 336 6.10 -10.54 16.68
N ALA A 337 5.65 -9.41 16.12
CA ALA A 337 5.40 -8.18 16.86
C ALA A 337 4.31 -8.37 17.93
N ALA A 338 3.19 -9.00 17.57
CA ALA A 338 2.09 -9.29 18.49
C ALA A 338 2.53 -10.23 19.62
N LYS A 339 3.26 -11.31 19.29
CA LYS A 339 3.82 -12.23 20.30
C LYS A 339 4.77 -11.51 21.26
N THR A 340 5.59 -10.61 20.74
CA THR A 340 6.54 -9.80 21.56
C THR A 340 5.80 -8.81 22.46
N LEU A 341 4.82 -8.08 21.92
CA LEU A 341 4.02 -7.10 22.65
C LEU A 341 3.25 -7.74 23.81
N LEU A 342 2.61 -8.88 23.55
CA LEU A 342 1.76 -9.56 24.52
C LEU A 342 2.50 -10.56 25.41
N LYS A 343 3.78 -10.82 25.11
CA LYS A 343 4.66 -11.75 25.86
C LYS A 343 4.04 -13.15 26.05
N MET A 344 3.30 -13.63 25.04
CA MET A 344 2.68 -14.96 25.11
C MET A 344 3.74 -16.05 24.96
N SER A 345 3.83 -16.92 25.96
CA SER A 345 4.57 -18.18 25.87
C SER A 345 3.86 -19.16 24.94
N ASP A 346 4.54 -20.24 24.54
CA ASP A 346 3.90 -21.28 23.72
C ASP A 346 2.76 -21.96 24.50
N ASP A 347 2.87 -22.09 25.82
CA ASP A 347 1.79 -22.62 26.68
C ASP A 347 0.58 -21.67 26.71
N ASP A 348 0.79 -20.35 26.78
CA ASP A 348 -0.30 -19.36 26.70
C ASP A 348 -1.02 -19.43 25.34
N ILE A 349 -0.25 -19.64 24.28
CA ILE A 349 -0.76 -19.79 22.91
C ILE A 349 -1.61 -21.05 22.80
N GLN A 350 -1.14 -22.18 23.34
CA GLN A 350 -1.90 -23.43 23.33
C GLN A 350 -3.18 -23.34 24.16
N ALA A 351 -3.11 -22.75 25.35
CA ALA A 351 -4.30 -22.51 26.17
C ALA A 351 -5.32 -21.63 25.44
N LYS A 352 -4.85 -20.57 24.77
CA LYS A 352 -5.72 -19.70 23.97
C LYS A 352 -6.31 -20.42 22.76
N LEU A 353 -5.57 -21.33 22.14
CA LEU A 353 -6.10 -22.16 21.05
C LEU A 353 -7.25 -23.04 21.55
N LEU A 354 -7.09 -23.72 22.70
CA LEU A 354 -8.17 -24.52 23.28
C LEU A 354 -9.44 -23.70 23.57
N ASP A 355 -9.29 -22.47 24.08
CA ASP A 355 -10.42 -21.55 24.26
C ASP A 355 -11.13 -21.25 22.93
N ILE A 356 -10.37 -21.03 21.86
CA ILE A 356 -10.89 -20.73 20.52
C ILE A 356 -11.61 -21.94 19.95
N GLU A 357 -11.00 -23.14 20.03
CA GLU A 357 -11.53 -24.40 19.50
C GLU A 357 -12.92 -24.75 20.05
N ALA A 358 -13.24 -24.28 21.27
CA ALA A 358 -14.52 -24.45 21.94
C ALA A 358 -15.61 -23.42 21.53
N THR A 359 -15.31 -22.48 20.63
CA THR A 359 -16.26 -21.44 20.22
C THR A 359 -17.14 -21.85 19.04
N MET A 360 -18.36 -21.31 18.98
CA MET A 360 -19.25 -21.47 17.82
C MET A 360 -18.65 -20.91 16.52
N ASN A 361 -17.79 -19.89 16.62
CA ASN A 361 -17.11 -19.32 15.45
C ASN A 361 -16.18 -20.37 14.81
N MET A 362 -15.46 -21.16 15.62
CA MET A 362 -14.66 -22.26 15.09
C MET A 362 -15.52 -23.36 14.45
N ASP A 363 -16.66 -23.71 15.03
CA ASP A 363 -17.58 -24.66 14.40
C ASP A 363 -18.09 -24.16 13.04
N ARG A 364 -18.39 -22.86 12.94
CA ARG A 364 -18.78 -22.21 11.69
C ARG A 364 -17.63 -22.23 10.68
N ALA A 365 -16.41 -21.91 11.11
CA ALA A 365 -15.21 -21.95 10.27
C ALA A 365 -14.95 -23.37 9.74
N ARG A 366 -15.09 -24.42 10.56
CA ARG A 366 -14.97 -25.83 10.14
C ARG A 366 -16.00 -26.22 9.07
N LYS A 367 -17.26 -25.83 9.25
CA LYS A 367 -18.30 -26.07 8.24
C LYS A 367 -17.98 -25.40 6.90
N SER A 368 -17.50 -24.15 6.95
CA SER A 368 -17.06 -23.45 5.74
C SER A 368 -15.81 -24.05 5.11
N ALA A 369 -14.78 -24.34 5.90
CA ALA A 369 -13.54 -24.93 5.41
C ALA A 369 -13.79 -26.27 4.72
N LYS A 370 -14.60 -27.14 5.33
CA LYS A 370 -15.01 -28.41 4.74
C LYS A 370 -15.76 -28.21 3.42
N ARG A 371 -16.64 -27.21 3.34
CA ARG A 371 -17.35 -26.89 2.08
C ARG A 371 -16.35 -26.47 1.00
N LEU A 372 -15.49 -25.50 1.31
CA LEU A 372 -14.53 -24.92 0.37
C LEU A 372 -13.47 -25.94 -0.09
N ALA A 373 -12.99 -26.81 0.80
CA ALA A 373 -12.02 -27.86 0.47
C ALA A 373 -12.58 -28.93 -0.49
N ASN A 374 -13.90 -29.01 -0.65
CA ASN A 374 -14.57 -29.94 -1.56
C ASN A 374 -15.04 -29.29 -2.87
N MET A 375 -14.73 -28.00 -3.11
CA MET A 375 -15.01 -27.29 -4.37
C MET A 375 -13.98 -27.61 -5.43
#